data_AF-A0A6A7KYV2-F1
#
_entry.id   AF-A0A6A7KYV2-F1
#
_cell.length_a   1.000
_cell.length_b   1.000
_cell.length_c   1.000
_cell.angle_alpha   90.00
_cell.angle_beta   90.00
_cell.angle_gamma   90.00
#
_symmetry.space_group_name_H-M   'P 1'
#
loop_
_entity.id
_entity.type
_entity.pdbx_description
1 polymer ?
#
loop_
_entity_poly.entity_id
_entity_poly.type
_entity_poly.pdbx_seq_one_letter_code
_entity_poly.pdbx_strand_id
1 'polypeptide(L)'
;MRRLGSISLLCVVLVAACTAAGAREVASMATQQDDTLYVVVPRDAIRAIDDPEFESVEEADRRMADEEIVIGLVGEREQRAYSTWHLDRHEIVNDLFEGQPLAVTW
;
A
#
# COMPACT_ATOMS: atom_id res chain seq x y z
N MET A 1 54.57 22.31 35.16
CA MET A 1 53.49 23.34 35.13
C MET A 1 52.51 22.95 34.04
N ARG A 2 51.23 22.79 34.41
CA ARG A 2 50.22 21.94 33.75
C ARG A 2 49.63 22.57 32.48
N ARG A 3 49.61 21.80 31.39
CA ARG A 3 48.84 22.06 30.17
C ARG A 3 47.35 21.81 30.45
N LEU A 4 46.61 22.83 30.88
CA LEU A 4 45.15 22.73 31.12
C LEU A 4 44.29 23.43 30.04
N GLY A 5 44.87 24.17 29.09
CA GLY A 5 44.11 24.94 28.11
C GLY A 5 43.51 24.14 26.94
N SER A 6 44.14 23.03 26.56
CA SER A 6 43.77 22.31 25.32
C SER A 6 42.54 21.41 25.45
N ILE A 7 42.27 20.86 26.64
CA ILE A 7 41.17 19.92 26.84
C ILE A 7 39.83 20.67 26.96
N SER A 8 39.82 21.81 27.63
CA SER A 8 38.61 22.65 27.79
C SER A 8 38.15 23.23 26.46
N LEU A 9 39.07 23.69 25.61
CA LEU A 9 38.75 24.24 24.29
C LEU A 9 38.23 23.16 23.33
N LEU A 10 38.78 21.94 23.40
CA LEU A 10 38.35 20.80 22.58
C LEU A 10 36.94 20.32 22.97
N CYS A 11 36.62 20.29 24.27
CA CYS A 11 35.28 19.93 24.75
C CYS A 11 34.21 20.96 24.33
N VAL A 12 34.51 22.26 24.36
CA VAL A 12 33.55 23.31 23.93
C VAL A 12 33.30 23.25 22.41
N VAL A 13 34.34 23.00 21.61
CA VAL A 13 34.22 22.86 20.15
C VAL A 13 33.44 21.59 19.76
N LEU A 14 33.67 20.47 20.45
CA LEU A 14 32.93 19.22 20.22
C LEU A 14 31.44 19.34 20.57
N VAL A 15 31.10 20.00 21.68
CA VAL A 15 29.69 20.22 22.06
C VAL A 15 28.99 21.15 21.06
N ALA A 16 29.64 22.22 20.61
CA ALA A 16 29.09 23.14 19.60
C ALA A 16 28.86 22.45 18.24
N ALA A 17 29.78 21.57 17.83
CA ALA A 17 29.63 20.79 16.59
C ALA A 17 28.50 19.75 16.68
N CYS A 18 28.32 19.07 17.82
CA CYS A 18 27.21 18.15 18.05
C CYS A 18 25.84 18.86 18.05
N THR A 19 25.74 20.08 18.58
CA THR A 19 24.50 20.87 18.52
C THR A 19 24.15 21.34 17.10
N ALA A 20 25.15 21.67 16.28
CA ALA A 20 24.93 22.12 14.91
C ALA A 20 24.58 20.97 13.94
N ALA A 21 25.09 19.76 14.21
CA ALA A 21 24.73 18.56 13.44
C ALA A 21 23.27 18.12 13.72
N GLY A 22 22.85 18.11 14.99
CA GLY A 22 21.48 17.75 15.37
C GLY A 22 20.42 18.74 14.85
N ALA A 23 20.73 20.04 14.78
CA ALA A 23 19.80 21.04 14.25
C ALA A 23 19.53 20.91 12.74
N ARG A 24 20.46 20.33 11.98
CA ARG A 24 20.32 20.13 10.53
C ARG A 24 19.45 18.93 10.15
N GLU A 25 19.38 17.92 11.01
CA GLU A 25 18.60 16.70 10.76
C GLU A 25 17.09 16.95 10.92
N VAL A 26 16.69 17.80 11.88
CA VAL A 26 15.28 18.14 12.13
C VAL A 26 14.70 19.06 11.04
N ALA A 27 15.54 19.82 10.32
CA ALA A 27 15.10 20.71 9.25
C ALA A 27 14.74 19.97 7.95
N SER A 28 15.17 18.72 7.77
CA SER A 28 14.93 17.93 6.56
C SER A 28 13.61 17.14 6.59
N MET A 29 12.93 17.04 7.73
CA MET A 29 11.72 16.22 7.88
C MET A 29 10.41 17.00 7.68
N ALA A 30 10.46 18.24 7.22
CA ALA A 30 9.29 19.09 7.01
C ALA A 30 9.10 19.45 5.53
N THR A 31 9.24 18.49 4.61
CA THR A 31 8.40 18.53 3.42
C THR A 31 7.02 18.12 3.87
N GLN A 32 6.24 19.08 4.37
CA GLN A 32 4.85 18.90 4.74
C GLN A 32 4.12 18.45 3.46
N GLN A 33 3.87 17.14 3.34
CA GLN A 33 2.97 16.64 2.31
C GLN A 33 1.63 17.34 2.50
N ASP A 34 1.02 17.74 1.39
CA ASP A 34 -0.30 18.36 1.39
C ASP A 34 -1.31 17.31 1.91
N ASP A 35 -1.69 17.42 3.19
CA ASP A 35 -2.67 16.53 3.85
C ASP A 35 -4.12 16.82 3.39
N THR A 36 -4.29 17.58 2.30
CA THR A 36 -5.61 17.86 1.73
C THR A 36 -6.25 16.57 1.21
N LEU A 37 -7.42 16.25 1.75
CA LEU A 37 -8.22 15.13 1.28
C LEU A 37 -9.00 15.54 0.03
N TYR A 38 -8.72 14.87 -1.09
CA TYR A 38 -9.44 15.06 -2.34
C TYR A 38 -10.51 13.99 -2.50
N VAL A 39 -11.78 14.41 -2.59
CA VAL A 39 -12.90 13.53 -2.90
C VAL A 39 -13.11 13.52 -4.41
N VAL A 40 -12.75 12.42 -5.08
CA VAL A 40 -12.87 12.29 -6.55
C VAL A 40 -14.26 11.80 -6.97
N VAL A 41 -14.85 10.90 -6.16
CA VAL A 41 -16.19 10.34 -6.39
C VAL A 41 -17.00 10.36 -5.09
N PRO A 42 -18.35 10.38 -5.16
CA PRO A 42 -19.19 10.22 -3.97
C PRO A 42 -18.92 8.90 -3.24
N ARG A 43 -19.29 8.85 -1.96
CA ARG A 43 -19.34 7.60 -1.20
C ARG A 43 -20.19 6.56 -1.94
N ASP A 44 -19.69 5.33 -2.03
CA ASP A 44 -20.32 4.17 -2.71
C ASP A 44 -20.54 4.33 -4.22
N ALA A 45 -19.85 5.27 -4.88
CA ALA A 45 -19.95 5.44 -6.33
C ALA A 45 -19.31 4.28 -7.11
N ILE A 46 -18.34 3.60 -6.52
CA ILE A 46 -17.76 2.35 -7.04
C ILE A 46 -18.54 1.21 -6.41
N ARG A 47 -19.36 0.54 -7.22
CA ARG A 47 -20.28 -0.49 -6.71
C ARG A 47 -19.59 -1.84 -6.67
N ALA A 48 -19.71 -2.50 -5.53
CA ALA A 48 -19.33 -3.90 -5.38
C ALA A 48 -20.14 -4.79 -6.35
N ILE A 49 -19.57 -5.95 -6.66
CA ILE A 49 -20.27 -7.04 -7.33
C ILE A 49 -20.82 -7.96 -6.22
N ASP A 50 -22.15 -8.04 -6.12
CA ASP A 50 -22.83 -8.82 -5.08
C ASP A 50 -23.29 -10.21 -5.55
N ASP A 51 -23.38 -10.42 -6.86
CA ASP A 51 -23.79 -11.68 -7.51
C ASP A 51 -22.80 -11.97 -8.65
N PRO A 52 -21.59 -12.47 -8.34
CA PRO A 52 -20.56 -12.68 -9.34
C PRO A 52 -20.89 -13.88 -10.24
N GLU A 53 -20.77 -13.67 -11.55
CA GLU A 53 -20.81 -14.73 -12.55
C GLU A 53 -19.39 -15.06 -13.01
N PHE A 54 -19.08 -16.36 -13.11
CA PHE A 54 -17.79 -16.85 -13.57
C PHE A 54 -17.91 -17.54 -14.91
N GLU A 55 -16.93 -17.32 -15.78
CA GLU A 55 -16.80 -18.02 -17.05
C GLU A 55 -15.82 -19.19 -16.95
N SER A 56 -15.85 -20.09 -17.94
CA SER A 56 -14.88 -21.20 -17.98
C SER A 56 -13.48 -20.69 -18.35
N VAL A 57 -12.46 -21.48 -18.01
CA VAL A 57 -11.07 -21.17 -18.35
C VAL A 57 -10.91 -20.99 -19.86
N GLU A 58 -11.51 -21.87 -20.66
CA GLU A 58 -11.45 -21.78 -22.13
C GLU A 58 -12.13 -20.53 -22.69
N GLU A 59 -13.06 -19.91 -21.94
CA GLU A 59 -13.68 -18.64 -22.32
C GLU A 59 -12.84 -17.44 -21.94
N ALA A 60 -12.22 -17.49 -20.76
CA ALA A 60 -11.28 -16.49 -20.27
C ALA A 60 -10.03 -16.42 -21.17
N ASP A 61 -9.45 -17.57 -21.54
CA ASP A 61 -8.25 -17.69 -22.40
C ASP A 61 -8.42 -17.03 -23.79
N ARG A 62 -9.67 -16.81 -24.24
CA ARG A 62 -9.93 -16.12 -25.51
C ARG A 62 -9.80 -14.59 -25.40
N ARG A 63 -9.76 -14.05 -24.19
CA ARG A 63 -9.90 -12.61 -23.91
C ARG A 63 -8.81 -12.06 -23.00
N MET A 64 -8.26 -12.89 -22.12
CA MET A 64 -7.18 -12.55 -21.20
C MET A 64 -5.82 -12.94 -21.80
N ALA A 65 -4.79 -12.16 -21.51
CA ALA A 65 -3.40 -12.55 -21.78
C ALA A 65 -2.83 -13.45 -20.67
N ASP A 66 -1.89 -14.32 -21.02
CA ASP A 66 -1.28 -15.30 -20.10
C ASP A 66 -0.62 -14.65 -18.87
N GLU A 67 -0.12 -13.42 -18.98
CA GLU A 67 0.55 -12.70 -17.90
C GLU A 67 -0.40 -11.81 -17.06
N GLU A 68 -1.70 -11.82 -17.31
CA GLU A 68 -2.65 -11.03 -16.53
C GLU A 68 -2.72 -11.48 -15.07
N ILE A 69 -2.70 -10.50 -14.15
CA ILE A 69 -2.75 -10.77 -12.72
C ILE A 69 -4.19 -11.06 -12.31
N VAL A 70 -4.36 -12.15 -11.56
CA VAL A 70 -5.60 -12.53 -10.91
C VAL A 70 -5.39 -12.75 -9.42
N ILE A 71 -6.44 -12.57 -8.64
CA ILE A 71 -6.49 -13.13 -7.28
C ILE A 71 -7.01 -14.56 -7.43
N GLY A 72 -6.17 -15.55 -7.14
CA GLY A 72 -6.56 -16.96 -7.18
C GLY A 72 -7.08 -17.43 -5.82
N LEU A 73 -8.17 -18.18 -5.82
CA LEU A 73 -8.69 -18.88 -4.64
C LEU A 73 -8.86 -20.36 -4.95
N VAL A 74 -8.22 -21.20 -4.13
CA VAL A 74 -8.20 -22.65 -4.28
C VAL A 74 -8.82 -23.27 -3.05
N GLY A 75 -9.91 -24.02 -3.26
CA GLY A 75 -10.62 -24.77 -2.23
C GLY A 75 -10.52 -26.27 -2.45
N GLU A 76 -11.26 -27.03 -1.64
CA GLU A 76 -11.30 -28.50 -1.74
C GLU A 76 -12.12 -28.99 -2.93
N ARG A 77 -13.16 -28.24 -3.32
CA ARG A 77 -14.19 -28.60 -4.30
C ARG A 77 -14.18 -27.70 -5.52
N GLU A 78 -13.77 -26.45 -5.37
CA GLU A 78 -13.74 -25.49 -6.46
C GLU A 78 -12.51 -24.59 -6.42
N GLN A 79 -12.22 -23.97 -7.57
CA GLN A 79 -11.13 -23.03 -7.78
C GLN A 79 -11.69 -21.85 -8.56
N ARG A 80 -11.36 -20.63 -8.15
CA ARG A 80 -11.82 -19.40 -8.80
C ARG A 80 -10.65 -18.43 -8.99
N ALA A 81 -10.69 -17.70 -10.09
CA ALA A 81 -9.78 -16.60 -10.36
C ALA A 81 -10.58 -15.31 -10.53
N TYR A 82 -10.23 -14.29 -9.75
CA TYR A 82 -10.85 -12.97 -9.81
C TYR A 82 -9.94 -12.05 -10.60
N SER A 83 -10.45 -11.54 -11.73
CA SER A 83 -9.70 -10.61 -12.59
C SER A 83 -9.45 -9.29 -11.86
N THR A 84 -8.18 -8.87 -11.79
CA THR A 84 -7.81 -7.56 -11.24
C THR A 84 -8.36 -6.40 -12.08
N TRP A 85 -8.58 -6.60 -13.39
CA TRP A 85 -9.19 -5.61 -14.28
C TRP A 85 -10.67 -5.36 -13.98
N HIS A 86 -11.40 -6.39 -13.53
CA HIS A 86 -12.76 -6.22 -13.03
C HIS A 86 -12.76 -5.57 -11.65
N LEU A 87 -11.88 -6.01 -10.74
CA LEU A 87 -11.74 -5.40 -9.41
C LEU A 87 -11.30 -3.93 -9.48
N ASP A 88 -10.54 -3.51 -10.47
CA ASP A 88 -10.18 -2.09 -10.70
C ASP A 88 -11.41 -1.17 -10.86
N ARG A 89 -12.56 -1.72 -11.32
CA ARG A 89 -13.80 -0.96 -11.55
C ARG A 89 -14.86 -1.15 -10.47
N HIS A 90 -14.69 -2.16 -9.63
CA HIS A 90 -15.70 -2.57 -8.65
C HIS A 90 -15.18 -2.63 -7.21
N GLU A 91 -13.85 -2.67 -7.04
CA GLU A 91 -13.02 -2.74 -5.82
C GLU A 91 -13.32 -3.89 -4.85
N ILE A 92 -14.53 -4.43 -4.87
CA ILE A 92 -15.05 -5.46 -3.99
C ILE A 92 -15.93 -6.43 -4.78
N VAL A 93 -15.68 -7.72 -4.60
CA VAL A 93 -16.60 -8.80 -5.00
C VAL A 93 -17.04 -9.53 -3.74
N ASN A 94 -18.34 -9.50 -3.44
CA ASN A 94 -18.94 -10.29 -2.37
C ASN A 94 -19.34 -11.64 -2.95
N ASP A 95 -18.74 -12.71 -2.45
CA ASP A 95 -18.90 -14.06 -3.00
C ASP A 95 -19.22 -15.09 -1.91
N LEU A 96 -19.84 -16.19 -2.33
CA LEU A 96 -20.03 -17.40 -1.56
C LEU A 96 -19.14 -18.51 -2.14
N PHE A 97 -17.96 -18.69 -1.56
CA PHE A 97 -17.00 -19.71 -1.97
C PHE A 97 -17.09 -20.91 -1.04
N GLU A 98 -17.40 -22.07 -1.59
CA GLU A 98 -17.58 -23.30 -0.82
C GLU A 98 -18.61 -23.21 0.32
N GLY A 99 -19.58 -22.29 0.20
CA GLY A 99 -20.58 -22.03 1.24
C GLY A 99 -20.12 -21.06 2.33
N GLN A 100 -18.90 -20.54 2.23
CA GLN A 100 -18.37 -19.52 3.13
C GLN A 100 -18.46 -18.13 2.46
N PRO A 101 -19.08 -17.13 3.11
CA PRO A 101 -19.11 -15.78 2.59
C PRO A 101 -17.71 -15.16 2.68
N LEU A 102 -17.29 -14.47 1.63
CA LEU A 102 -16.05 -13.71 1.59
C LEU A 102 -16.22 -12.43 0.78
N ALA A 103 -15.31 -11.48 1.01
CA ALA A 103 -15.14 -10.30 0.18
C ALA A 103 -13.73 -10.34 -0.43
N VAL A 104 -13.64 -10.34 -1.76
CA VAL A 104 -12.38 -10.19 -2.50
C VAL A 104 -12.16 -8.72 -2.79
N THR A 105 -10.95 -8.22 -2.51
CA THR A 105 -10.56 -6.82 -2.72
C THR A 105 -9.11 -6.74 -3.22
N TRP A 106 -8.74 -5.61 -3.83
CA TRP A 106 -7.45 -5.34 -4.46
C TRP A 106 -6.98 -3.92 -4.15
#